data_AF-A0A950Q3X2-F1
#
_entry.id   AF-A0A950Q3X2-F1
#
_cell.length_a   1.000
_cell.length_b   1.000
_cell.length_c   1.000
_cell.angle_alpha   90.00
_cell.angle_beta   90.00
_cell.angle_gamma   90.00
#
_symmetry.space_group_name_H-M   'P 1'
#
loop_
_entity.id
_entity.type
_entity.pdbx_description
1 polymer ?
#
loop_
_entity_poly.entity_id
_entity_poly.type
_entity_poly.pdbx_seq_one_letter_code
_entity_poly.pdbx_strand_id
1 'polypeptide(L)' 'MSSALEPAIAEVPNLNHAIEAQLRTRCALLCEQHRDLDSTVAALSEMETSDELLLRRLKKRRLRLKDEIAR' A
#
# COMPACT_ATOMS: atom_id res chain seq x y z
N MET A 1 36.56 39.26 12.90
CA MET A 1 35.55 39.65 11.89
C MET A 1 35.89 38.97 10.58
N SER A 2 34.88 38.74 9.71
CA SER A 2 34.81 37.74 8.62
C SER A 2 34.53 36.33 9.14
N SER A 3 33.35 36.10 9.70
CA SER A 3 32.07 35.85 9.00
C SER A 3 32.03 34.43 8.47
N ALA A 4 31.49 33.57 9.33
CA ALA A 4 31.00 32.26 8.99
C ALA A 4 30.02 32.35 7.82
N LEU A 5 30.27 31.57 6.77
CA LEU A 5 29.23 31.04 5.91
C LEU A 5 29.80 29.79 5.22
N GLU A 6 29.88 28.68 5.96
CA GLU A 6 29.78 27.39 5.30
C GLU A 6 28.36 27.33 4.73
N PRO A 7 28.18 27.27 3.40
CA PRO A 7 26.86 27.09 2.85
C PRO A 7 26.37 25.73 3.33
N ALA A 8 25.26 25.75 4.07
CA ALA A 8 24.48 24.57 4.37
C ALA A 8 24.29 23.81 3.06
N ILE A 9 25.05 22.73 2.89
CA ILE A 9 24.74 21.70 1.91
C ILE A 9 23.43 21.14 2.42
N ALA A 10 22.32 21.76 2.01
CA ALA A 10 21.00 21.17 2.16
C ALA A 10 21.16 19.75 1.61
N GLU A 11 21.00 18.76 2.47
CA GLU A 11 21.01 17.36 2.10
C GLU A 11 20.05 17.23 0.92
N VAL A 12 20.61 17.16 -0.29
CA VAL A 12 19.82 16.92 -1.48
C VAL A 12 19.22 15.54 -1.24
N PRO A 13 17.89 15.41 -1.10
CA PRO A 13 17.29 14.13 -0.81
C PRO A 13 17.68 13.20 -1.96
N ASN A 14 18.51 12.21 -1.64
CA ASN A 14 18.93 11.22 -2.60
C ASN A 14 17.65 10.60 -3.19
N LEU A 15 17.52 10.68 -4.51
CA LEU A 15 16.36 10.20 -5.27
C LEU A 15 15.95 8.78 -4.84
N ASN A 16 16.91 7.95 -4.44
CA ASN A 16 16.66 6.61 -3.93
C ASN A 16 15.84 6.59 -2.63
N HIS A 17 16.08 7.49 -1.68
CA HIS A 17 15.30 7.58 -0.44
C HIS A 17 13.87 8.05 -0.69
N ALA A 18 13.68 8.98 -1.64
CA ALA A 18 12.35 9.44 -2.04
C ALA A 18 11.55 8.31 -2.73
N ILE A 19 12.20 7.55 -3.61
CA ILE A 19 11.61 6.37 -4.26
C ILE A 19 11.27 5.30 -3.21
N GLU A 20 12.16 5.02 -2.27
CA GLU A 20 11.93 4.05 -1.20
C GLU A 20 10.75 4.46 -0.30
N ALA A 21 10.66 5.73 0.07
CA ALA A 21 9.53 6.26 0.84
C ALA A 21 8.20 6.13 0.08
N GLN A 22 8.21 6.38 -1.23
CA GLN A 22 7.03 6.18 -2.09
C GLN A 22 6.63 4.71 -2.18
N LEU A 23 7.59 3.79 -2.34
CA LEU A 23 7.32 2.36 -2.37
C LEU A 23 6.73 1.87 -1.04
N ARG A 24 7.30 2.30 0.10
CA ARG A 24 6.77 1.99 1.43
C ARG A 24 5.34 2.49 1.60
N THR A 25 5.06 3.72 1.16
CA THR A 25 3.72 4.31 1.20
C THR A 25 2.73 3.52 0.34
N ARG A 26 3.13 3.14 -0.88
CA ARG A 26 2.31 2.31 -1.77
C ARG A 26 2.03 0.94 -1.15
N CYS A 27 3.04 0.28 -0.59
CA CYS A 27 2.86 -1.01 0.07
C CYS A 27 1.90 -0.91 1.27
N ALA A 28 2.01 0.15 2.08
CA ALA A 28 1.08 0.39 3.19
C ALA A 28 -0.37 0.53 2.70
N LEU A 29 -0.59 1.32 1.65
CA LEU A 29 -1.92 1.49 1.04
C LEU A 29 -2.47 0.17 0.49
N LEU A 30 -1.64 -0.62 -0.19
CA LEU A 30 -2.06 -1.92 -0.72
C LEU A 30 -2.43 -2.90 0.42
N CYS A 31 -1.67 -2.90 1.51
CA CYS A 31 -1.97 -3.70 2.70
C CYS A 31 -3.31 -3.31 3.34
N GLU A 32 -3.60 -2.01 3.44
CA GLU A 32 -4.89 -1.51 3.91
C GLU A 32 -6.04 -1.97 3.00
N GLN A 33 -5.92 -1.73 1.70
CA GLN A 33 -6.91 -2.17 0.71
C GLN A 33 -7.14 -3.69 0.74
N HIS A 34 -6.07 -4.47 0.92
CA HIS A 34 -6.18 -5.92 1.05
C HIS A 34 -6.97 -6.31 2.30
N ARG A 35 -6.69 -5.67 3.45
CA ARG A 35 -7.37 -5.93 4.72
C ARG A 35 -8.87 -5.60 4.64
N ASP A 36 -9.22 -4.47 4.05
CA ASP A 36 -10.62 -4.06 3.86
C ASP A 36 -11.36 -5.00 2.91
N LEU A 37 -10.68 -5.46 1.86
CA LEU A 37 -11.25 -6.43 0.95
C LEU A 37 -11.44 -7.79 1.64
N ASP A 38 -10.53 -8.17 2.55
CA ASP A 38 -10.64 -9.39 3.33
C ASP A 38 -11.84 -9.36 4.29
N SER A 39 -12.01 -8.25 5.02
CA SER A 39 -13.16 -8.08 5.92
C SER A 39 -14.49 -8.08 5.14
N THR A 40 -14.53 -7.44 3.98
CA THR A 40 -15.69 -7.46 3.09
C THR A 40 -16.02 -8.88 2.62
N VAL A 41 -15.01 -9.67 2.21
CA VAL A 41 -15.21 -11.06 1.78
C VAL A 41 -15.69 -11.92 2.96
N ALA A 42 -15.17 -11.73 4.17
CA ALA A 42 -15.60 -12.45 5.35
C ALA A 42 -17.07 -12.18 5.66
N ALA A 43 -17.45 -10.89 5.77
CA ALA A 43 -18.82 -10.49 6.04
C ALA A 43 -19.79 -11.02 4.97
N LEU A 44 -19.44 -10.91 3.69
CA LEU A 44 -20.25 -11.45 2.61
C LEU A 44 -20.25 -12.97 2.55
N SER A 45 -19.30 -13.69 3.16
CA SER A 45 -19.32 -15.16 3.16
C SER A 45 -20.25 -15.72 4.25
N GLU A 46 -20.58 -14.93 5.26
CA GLU A 46 -21.44 -15.32 6.39
C GLU A 46 -22.94 -15.12 6.10
N MET A 47 -23.31 -14.41 5.03
CA MET A 47 -24.71 -14.20 4.67
C MET A 47 -25.28 -15.46 3.97
N GLU A 48 -26.51 -15.86 4.28
CA GLU A 48 -27.13 -17.05 3.68
C GLU A 48 -27.47 -16.87 2.19
N THR A 49 -27.66 -15.62 1.74
CA THR A 49 -28.03 -15.28 0.36
C THR A 49 -26.88 -14.67 -0.44
N SER A 50 -25.65 -15.07 -0.13
CA SER A 50 -24.47 -14.46 -0.75
C SER A 50 -24.36 -14.76 -2.23
N ASP A 51 -24.13 -13.70 -3.02
CA ASP A 51 -23.82 -13.84 -4.44
C ASP A 51 -22.44 -14.49 -4.60
N GLU A 52 -22.43 -15.77 -4.98
CA GLU A 52 -21.21 -16.53 -5.22
C GLU A 52 -20.32 -15.92 -6.30
N LEU A 53 -20.90 -15.31 -7.34
CA LEU A 53 -20.13 -14.68 -8.42
C LEU A 53 -19.42 -13.43 -7.90
N LEU A 54 -20.10 -12.64 -7.07
CA LEU A 54 -19.51 -11.50 -6.39
C LEU A 54 -18.37 -11.95 -5.47
N LEU A 55 -18.60 -12.95 -4.62
CA LEU A 55 -17.56 -13.51 -3.74
C LEU A 55 -16.34 -14.00 -4.51
N ARG A 56 -16.53 -14.71 -5.63
CA ARG A 56 -15.43 -15.17 -6.49
C ARG A 56 -14.63 -14.00 -7.07
N ARG A 57 -15.30 -12.92 -7.51
CA ARG A 57 -14.63 -11.71 -8.02
C ARG A 57 -13.83 -11.00 -6.94
N LEU A 58 -14.39 -10.85 -5.74
CA LEU A 58 -13.71 -10.21 -4.61
C LEU A 58 -12.50 -11.03 -4.15
N LYS A 59 -12.64 -12.36 -4.02
CA LYS A 59 -11.52 -13.26 -3.70
C LYS A 59 -10.39 -13.17 -4.73
N LYS A 60 -10.73 -13.07 -6.03
CA LYS A 60 -9.73 -12.87 -7.11
C LYS A 60 -9.03 -11.52 -7.00
N ARG A 61 -9.76 -10.44 -6.68
CA ARG A 61 -9.17 -9.12 -6.45
C ARG A 61 -8.24 -9.13 -5.23
N ARG A 62 -8.63 -9.81 -4.15
CA ARG A 62 -7.80 -9.98 -2.96
C ARG A 62 -6.48 -10.67 -3.27
N LEU A 63 -6.53 -11.77 -4.03
CA LEU A 63 -5.32 -12.48 -4.45
C LEU A 63 -4.37 -11.57 -5.24
N ARG A 64 -4.89 -10.78 -6.18
CA ARG A 64 -4.08 -9.81 -6.93
C ARG A 64 -3.42 -8.75 -6.04
N LEU A 65 -4.13 -8.22 -5.05
CA LEU A 65 -3.54 -7.27 -4.09
C LEU A 65 -2.44 -7.94 -3.26
N LYS A 66 -2.65 -9.17 -2.80
CA LYS A 66 -1.61 -9.95 -2.11
C LYS A 66 -0.36 -10.15 -2.99
N ASP A 67 -0.57 -10.49 -4.26
CA ASP A 67 0.52 -10.67 -5.23
C ASP A 67 1.24 -9.35 -5.57
N GLU A 68 0.56 -8.20 -5.45
CA GLU A 68 1.17 -6.88 -5.65
C GLU A 68 1.96 -6.42 -4.42
N ILE A 69 1.49 -6.75 -3.20
CA ILE A 69 2.20 -6.49 -1.94
C ILE A 69 3.48 -7.32 -1.83
N ALA A 70 3.47 -8.55 -2.37
CA ALA A 70 4.60 -9.46 -2.31
C ALA A 70 5.71 -9.17 -3.33
N ARG A 71 5.53 -8.18 -4.22
CA ARG A 71 6.55 -7.72 -5.17
C ARG A 71 7.35 -6.56 -4.59
#